data_AF-A0A957QFJ3-F1
#
_entry.id   AF-A0A957QFJ3-F1
#
_cell.length_a   1.000
_cell.length_b   1.000
_cell.length_c   1.000
_cell.angle_alpha   90.00
_cell.angle_beta   90.00
_cell.angle_gamma   90.00
#
_symmetry.space_group_name_H-M   'P 1'
#
loop_
_entity.id
_entity.type
_entity.pdbx_description
1 polymer ?
#
loop_
_entity_poly.entity_id
_entity_poly.type
_entity_poly.pdbx_seq_one_letter_code
_entity_poly.pdbx_strand_id
1 'polypeptide(L)'
;MTRSLAIRLTLAFLLIAVIGTLVAALFFNQRTARQFDQFVYDRYSDDLLRQLETHYENKGSWDDLGTVAVRGRRPNEFYPAPVTVLDVNRVVVYSRDYTVGEPLPAQERHKGVAVEVNDETVGWVLLNRIEVPGIPDNSPEAAFLVSMRWSILIGSAVALVVALIVGIFLARTLTRPLSELTAATRALAQGALGQQVPVRSSDELGELATSFNHMSAD
;
A
#
# COMPACT_ATOMS: atom_id res chain seq x y z
N MET A 1 31.31 -21.57 23.67
CA MET A 1 30.09 -22.12 23.04
C MET A 1 29.90 -21.47 21.67
N THR A 2 30.43 -22.05 20.60
CA THR A 2 30.30 -21.51 19.24
C THR A 2 28.94 -21.91 18.66
N ARG A 3 27.98 -20.98 18.60
CA ARG A 3 26.67 -21.23 17.98
C ARG A 3 26.86 -21.62 16.51
N SER A 4 26.28 -22.75 16.13
CA SER A 4 26.35 -23.41 14.82
C SER A 4 26.10 -22.45 13.65
N LEU A 5 26.90 -22.56 12.58
CA LEU A 5 26.76 -21.80 11.32
C LEU A 5 25.33 -21.90 10.75
N ALA A 6 24.68 -23.06 10.96
CA ALA A 6 23.27 -23.31 10.64
C ALA A 6 22.38 -22.17 11.08
N ILE A 7 22.46 -21.89 12.38
CA ILE A 7 21.55 -20.99 13.07
C ILE A 7 21.74 -19.58 12.53
N ARG A 8 22.96 -19.21 12.15
CA ARG A 8 23.24 -17.88 11.57
C ARG A 8 22.67 -17.73 10.17
N LEU A 9 22.82 -18.73 9.31
CA LEU A 9 22.25 -18.70 7.97
C LEU A 9 20.72 -18.75 8.00
N THR A 10 20.13 -19.60 8.84
CA THR A 10 18.67 -19.63 9.02
C THR A 10 18.16 -18.29 9.53
N LEU A 11 18.80 -17.73 10.57
CA LEU A 11 18.42 -16.42 11.10
C LEU A 11 18.62 -15.31 10.06
N ALA A 12 19.66 -15.35 9.24
CA ALA A 12 19.90 -14.35 8.20
C ALA A 12 18.82 -14.38 7.11
N PHE A 13 18.48 -15.55 6.57
CA PHE A 13 17.42 -15.68 5.56
C PHE A 13 16.05 -15.29 6.12
N LEU A 14 15.75 -15.71 7.35
CA LEU A 14 14.50 -15.39 8.04
C LEU A 14 14.42 -13.88 8.30
N LEU A 15 15.52 -13.25 8.72
CA LEU A 15 15.61 -11.80 8.91
C LEU A 15 15.38 -11.05 7.59
N ILE A 16 15.99 -11.48 6.48
CA ILE A 16 15.80 -10.86 5.16
C ILE A 16 14.34 -10.98 4.70
N ALA A 17 13.72 -12.15 4.86
CA ALA A 17 12.33 -12.36 4.49
C ALA A 17 11.37 -11.52 5.34
N VAL A 18 11.61 -11.42 6.66
CA VAL A 18 10.84 -10.57 7.58
C VAL A 18 10.99 -9.09 7.21
N ILE A 19 12.21 -8.63 6.97
CA ILE A 19 12.49 -7.24 6.59
C ILE A 19 11.81 -6.93 5.25
N GLY A 20 11.94 -7.80 4.25
CA GLY A 20 11.31 -7.62 2.94
C GLY A 20 9.78 -7.53 3.05
N THR A 21 9.17 -8.40 3.87
CA THR A 21 7.71 -8.40 4.11
C THR A 21 7.26 -7.12 4.82
N LEU A 22 7.98 -6.69 5.86
CA LEU A 22 7.70 -5.46 6.60
C LEU A 22 7.84 -4.22 5.71
N VAL A 23 8.91 -4.15 4.91
CA VAL A 23 9.15 -3.05 3.98
C VAL A 23 8.05 -3.00 2.91
N ALA A 24 7.68 -4.14 2.33
CA ALA A 24 6.59 -4.19 1.36
C ALA A 24 5.26 -3.76 1.99
N ALA A 25 4.91 -4.26 3.18
CA ALA A 25 3.69 -3.90 3.89
C ALA A 25 3.62 -2.39 4.22
N LEU A 26 4.74 -1.82 4.70
CA LEU A 26 4.86 -0.38 4.96
C LEU A 26 4.72 0.45 3.69
N PHE A 27 5.37 0.02 2.60
CA PHE A 27 5.32 0.70 1.31
C PHE A 27 3.92 0.67 0.70
N PHE A 28 3.24 -0.48 0.75
CA PHE A 28 1.84 -0.60 0.33
C PHE A 28 0.92 0.27 1.18
N ASN A 29 1.09 0.29 2.51
CA ASN A 29 0.25 1.11 3.40
C ASN A 29 0.42 2.62 3.10
N GLN A 30 1.66 3.08 2.85
CA GLN A 30 1.91 4.48 2.49
C GLN A 30 1.42 4.86 1.09
N ARG A 31 1.57 3.97 0.10
CA ARG A 31 1.15 4.24 -1.30
C ARG A 31 -0.37 4.26 -1.44
N THR A 32 -1.06 3.31 -0.82
CA THR A 32 -2.51 3.11 -1.02
C THR A 32 -3.35 4.22 -0.40
N ALA A 33 -2.99 4.70 0.79
CA ALA A 33 -3.77 5.75 1.46
C ALA A 33 -3.79 7.05 0.64
N ARG A 34 -2.64 7.45 0.07
CA ARG A 34 -2.56 8.69 -0.73
C ARG A 34 -3.25 8.57 -2.10
N GLN A 35 -3.23 7.39 -2.71
CA GLN A 35 -3.86 7.16 -4.01
C GLN A 35 -5.39 7.10 -3.91
N PHE A 36 -5.92 6.59 -2.80
CA PHE A 36 -7.37 6.52 -2.58
C PHE A 36 -7.98 7.92 -2.40
N ASP A 37 -7.33 8.80 -1.63
CA ASP A 37 -7.79 10.18 -1.44
C ASP A 37 -7.81 10.96 -2.77
N GLN A 38 -6.81 10.76 -3.63
CA GLN A 38 -6.77 11.36 -4.96
C GLN A 38 -7.85 10.80 -5.88
N PHE A 39 -8.05 9.48 -5.89
CA PHE A 39 -9.07 8.86 -6.73
C PHE A 39 -10.49 9.30 -6.37
N VAL A 40 -10.81 9.36 -5.06
CA VAL A 40 -12.12 9.84 -4.60
C VAL A 40 -12.30 11.32 -4.95
N TYR A 41 -11.24 12.12 -4.84
CA TYR A 41 -11.26 13.54 -5.21
C TYR A 41 -11.50 13.76 -6.71
N ASP A 42 -10.78 13.07 -7.58
CA ASP A 42 -10.90 13.20 -9.05
C ASP A 42 -12.30 12.73 -9.54
N ARG A 43 -12.80 11.61 -9.00
CA ARG A 43 -14.16 11.13 -9.33
C ARG A 43 -15.25 12.07 -8.85
N TYR A 44 -15.01 12.75 -7.73
CA TYR A 44 -15.96 13.68 -7.14
C TYR A 44 -16.00 15.02 -7.87
N SER A 45 -14.85 15.53 -8.34
CA SER A 45 -14.77 16.73 -9.16
C SER A 45 -15.56 16.61 -10.45
N ASP A 46 -15.41 15.48 -11.15
CA ASP A 46 -16.12 15.24 -12.42
C ASP A 46 -17.64 15.20 -12.25
N ASP A 47 -18.10 14.61 -11.14
CA ASP A 47 -19.54 14.51 -10.86
C ASP A 47 -20.14 15.86 -10.47
N LEU A 48 -19.44 16.63 -9.64
CA LEU A 48 -19.86 17.97 -9.26
C LEU A 48 -19.90 18.92 -10.46
N LEU A 49 -18.88 18.90 -11.32
CA LEU A 49 -18.83 19.75 -12.52
C LEU A 49 -20.04 19.46 -13.42
N ARG A 50 -20.32 18.18 -13.72
CA ARG A 50 -21.51 17.78 -14.49
C ARG A 50 -22.83 18.25 -13.86
N GLN A 51 -22.95 18.18 -12.53
CA GLN A 51 -24.15 18.66 -11.84
C GLN A 51 -24.30 20.18 -11.95
N LEU A 52 -23.20 20.93 -11.84
CA LEU A 52 -23.20 22.39 -11.98
C LEU A 52 -23.50 22.83 -13.41
N GLU A 53 -22.92 22.14 -14.40
CA GLU A 53 -23.24 22.31 -15.82
C GLU A 53 -24.73 22.07 -16.07
N THR A 54 -25.26 20.92 -15.63
CA THR A 54 -26.68 20.57 -15.78
C THR A 54 -27.60 21.58 -15.09
N HIS A 55 -27.22 22.07 -13.91
CA HIS A 55 -27.99 23.10 -13.19
C HIS A 55 -28.04 24.40 -14.00
N TYR A 56 -26.89 24.86 -14.48
CA TYR A 56 -26.78 26.09 -15.24
C TYR A 56 -27.47 25.98 -16.61
N GLU A 57 -27.38 24.84 -17.29
CA GLU A 57 -28.13 24.57 -18.53
C GLU A 57 -29.65 24.66 -18.33
N ASN A 58 -30.15 24.13 -17.21
CA ASN A 58 -31.60 24.09 -16.96
C ASN A 58 -32.16 25.42 -16.45
N LYS A 59 -31.41 26.17 -15.63
CA LYS A 59 -31.89 27.41 -15.00
C LYS A 59 -31.37 28.68 -15.66
N GLY A 60 -30.22 28.61 -16.33
CA GLY A 60 -29.50 29.79 -16.84
C GLY A 60 -28.94 30.69 -15.74
N SER A 61 -28.91 30.24 -14.49
CA SER A 61 -28.39 31.02 -13.36
C SER A 61 -27.79 30.14 -12.26
N TRP A 62 -26.94 30.77 -11.44
CA TRP A 62 -26.36 30.16 -10.23
C TRP A 62 -27.28 30.25 -9.01
N ASP A 63 -28.55 30.62 -9.18
CA ASP A 63 -29.49 30.72 -8.08
C ASP A 63 -29.91 29.34 -7.54
N ASP A 64 -30.22 29.28 -6.25
CA ASP A 64 -30.61 28.08 -5.51
C ASP A 64 -29.59 26.92 -5.49
N LEU A 65 -28.31 27.19 -5.78
CA LEU A 65 -27.23 26.19 -5.73
C LEU A 65 -27.18 25.40 -4.41
N GLY A 66 -27.57 26.02 -3.30
CA GLY A 66 -27.65 25.40 -1.97
C GLY A 66 -28.54 24.15 -1.90
N THR A 67 -29.43 23.94 -2.88
CA THR A 67 -30.33 22.77 -2.96
C THR A 67 -29.80 21.64 -3.84
N VAL A 68 -28.92 21.96 -4.80
CA VAL A 68 -28.42 21.02 -5.83
C VAL A 68 -26.98 20.59 -5.57
N ALA A 69 -26.09 21.53 -5.27
CA ALA A 69 -24.65 21.29 -5.11
C ALA A 69 -24.25 20.68 -3.74
N VAL A 70 -25.17 20.64 -2.77
CA VAL A 70 -24.86 20.38 -1.35
C VAL A 70 -25.21 18.96 -0.91
N ARG A 71 -25.92 18.19 -1.74
CA ARG A 71 -26.11 16.77 -1.46
C ARG A 71 -24.86 16.01 -1.87
N GLY A 72 -23.98 15.76 -0.90
CA GLY A 72 -23.01 14.69 -1.03
C GLY A 72 -23.69 13.39 -1.46
N ARG A 73 -22.90 12.45 -2.01
CA ARG A 73 -23.35 11.18 -2.60
C ARG A 73 -24.20 10.28 -1.68
N ARG A 74 -24.39 10.67 -0.41
CA ARG A 74 -25.04 9.85 0.62
C ARG A 74 -26.39 10.42 1.03
N PRO A 75 -27.46 9.63 0.92
CA PRO A 75 -28.82 10.06 1.28
C PRO A 75 -28.98 10.60 2.72
N ASN A 76 -28.03 10.33 3.63
CA ASN A 76 -28.12 10.65 5.06
C ASN A 76 -26.94 11.48 5.62
N GLU A 77 -25.94 11.85 4.82
CA GLU A 77 -24.80 12.66 5.30
C GLU A 77 -24.81 14.02 4.62
N PHE A 78 -25.35 15.02 5.34
CA PHE A 78 -25.43 16.43 4.94
C PHE A 78 -24.08 17.14 5.10
N TYR A 79 -23.01 16.55 4.58
CA TYR A 79 -21.81 17.34 4.35
C TYR A 79 -22.01 18.11 3.05
N PRO A 80 -21.84 19.45 3.10
CA PRO A 80 -21.84 20.23 1.88
C PRO A 80 -20.73 19.72 0.96
N ALA A 81 -20.86 19.95 -0.33
CA ALA A 81 -19.65 19.99 -1.14
C ALA A 81 -18.76 21.14 -0.61
N PRO A 82 -17.46 20.93 -0.40
CA PRO A 82 -16.49 21.98 -0.09
C PRO A 82 -16.14 22.76 -1.33
N VAL A 83 -17.17 23.29 -1.94
CA VAL A 83 -17.10 23.90 -3.24
C VAL A 83 -17.37 25.37 -3.06
N THR A 84 -16.49 26.18 -3.64
CA THR A 84 -16.78 27.58 -3.87
C THR A 84 -17.14 27.72 -5.34
N VAL A 85 -18.36 28.13 -5.61
CA VAL A 85 -18.81 28.47 -6.96
C VAL A 85 -18.70 29.97 -7.12
N LEU A 86 -18.15 30.38 -8.24
CA LEU A 86 -17.96 31.75 -8.66
C LEU A 86 -18.72 31.99 -9.97
N ASP A 87 -19.20 33.21 -10.15
CA ASP A 87 -19.68 33.67 -11.45
C ASP A 87 -18.54 33.91 -12.45
N VAL A 88 -18.89 34.32 -13.67
CA VAL A 88 -17.93 34.67 -14.74
C VAL A 88 -16.97 35.79 -14.34
N ASN A 89 -17.37 36.68 -13.41
CA ASN A 89 -16.57 37.80 -12.92
C ASN A 89 -15.70 37.42 -11.70
N ARG A 90 -15.70 36.15 -11.30
CA ARG A 90 -15.01 35.62 -10.10
C ARG A 90 -15.56 36.20 -8.78
N VAL A 91 -16.85 36.51 -8.76
CA VAL A 91 -17.60 36.84 -7.55
C VAL A 91 -18.18 35.57 -6.96
N VAL A 92 -18.07 35.42 -5.63
CA VAL A 92 -18.57 34.25 -4.90
C VAL A 92 -20.08 34.19 -4.96
N VAL A 93 -20.64 33.16 -5.63
CA VAL A 93 -22.08 32.88 -5.66
C VAL A 93 -22.48 31.81 -4.65
N TYR A 94 -21.57 30.90 -4.33
CA TYR A 94 -21.75 29.93 -3.25
C TYR A 94 -20.40 29.60 -2.63
N SER A 95 -20.29 29.65 -1.30
CA SER A 95 -19.11 29.17 -0.57
C SER A 95 -19.44 28.92 0.88
N ARG A 96 -18.64 28.07 1.54
CA ARG A 96 -18.59 27.99 3.01
C ARG A 96 -17.44 28.79 3.61
N ASP A 97 -16.37 28.98 2.85
CA ASP A 97 -15.11 29.54 3.34
C ASP A 97 -14.98 31.03 2.97
N TYR A 98 -15.76 31.49 1.99
CA TYR A 98 -15.78 32.86 1.49
C TYR A 98 -17.15 33.52 1.62
N THR A 99 -17.16 34.84 1.76
CA THR A 99 -18.39 35.64 1.77
C THR A 99 -19.03 35.65 0.38
N VAL A 100 -20.32 35.28 0.31
CA VAL A 100 -21.11 35.37 -0.93
C VAL A 100 -21.29 36.84 -1.32
N GLY A 101 -21.11 37.14 -2.61
CA GLY A 101 -21.18 38.47 -3.19
C GLY A 101 -19.84 39.22 -3.21
N GLU A 102 -18.80 38.69 -2.58
CA GLU A 102 -17.45 39.28 -2.61
C GLU A 102 -16.60 38.68 -3.75
N PRO A 103 -15.70 39.46 -4.37
CA PRO A 103 -14.75 38.92 -5.33
C PRO A 103 -13.74 38.01 -4.63
N LEU A 104 -13.36 36.91 -5.29
CA LEU A 104 -12.36 35.99 -4.75
C LEU A 104 -11.02 36.72 -4.49
N PRO A 105 -10.34 36.48 -3.34
CA PRO A 105 -9.06 37.07 -3.04
C PRO A 105 -8.05 36.94 -4.17
N ALA A 106 -7.27 38.00 -4.43
CA ALA A 106 -6.42 38.09 -5.61
C ALA A 106 -5.43 36.92 -5.78
N GLN A 107 -4.93 36.37 -4.67
CA GLN A 107 -3.99 35.26 -4.63
C GLN A 107 -4.61 33.92 -5.05
N GLU A 108 -5.93 33.81 -4.97
CA GLU A 108 -6.67 32.58 -5.26
C GLU A 108 -7.32 32.61 -6.64
N ARG A 109 -7.28 33.74 -7.36
CA ARG A 109 -7.89 33.90 -8.70
C ARG A 109 -7.26 33.00 -9.78
N HIS A 110 -6.11 32.40 -9.51
CA HIS A 110 -5.50 31.42 -10.42
C HIS A 110 -5.99 30.00 -10.16
N LYS A 111 -6.69 29.78 -9.04
CA LYS A 111 -7.25 28.50 -8.62
C LYS A 111 -8.67 28.38 -9.17
N GLY A 112 -9.09 27.14 -9.38
CA GLY A 112 -10.44 26.79 -9.81
C GLY A 112 -10.49 26.23 -11.23
N VAL A 113 -11.50 25.39 -11.45
CA VAL A 113 -11.82 24.77 -12.72
C VAL A 113 -12.92 25.60 -13.38
N ALA A 114 -12.79 25.89 -14.67
CA ALA A 114 -13.84 26.57 -15.43
C ALA A 114 -15.05 25.65 -15.57
N VAL A 115 -16.25 26.19 -15.38
CA VAL A 115 -17.48 25.50 -15.75
C VAL A 115 -17.87 25.99 -17.13
N GLU A 116 -17.90 25.08 -18.10
CA GLU A 116 -18.18 25.38 -19.49
C GLU A 116 -19.52 24.78 -19.89
N VAL A 117 -20.39 25.60 -20.46
CA VAL A 117 -21.70 25.18 -20.99
C VAL A 117 -21.74 25.63 -22.44
N ASN A 118 -21.91 24.70 -23.37
CA ASN A 118 -21.86 24.98 -24.82
C ASN A 118 -20.59 25.73 -25.27
N ASP A 119 -19.42 25.30 -24.80
CA ASP A 119 -18.10 25.93 -25.05
C ASP A 119 -17.95 27.38 -24.52
N GLU A 120 -18.87 27.86 -23.68
CA GLU A 120 -18.78 29.16 -23.00
C GLU A 120 -18.52 28.99 -21.51
N THR A 121 -17.55 29.72 -20.95
CA THR A 121 -17.28 29.72 -19.51
C THR A 121 -18.36 30.50 -18.77
N VAL A 122 -19.21 29.81 -18.01
CA VAL A 122 -20.33 30.38 -17.25
C VAL A 122 -20.00 30.67 -15.79
N GLY A 123 -18.86 30.17 -15.31
CA GLY A 123 -18.39 30.38 -13.95
C GLY A 123 -17.12 29.60 -13.65
N TRP A 124 -16.70 29.68 -12.39
CA TRP A 124 -15.51 28.99 -11.90
C TRP A 124 -15.82 28.24 -10.62
N VAL A 125 -15.22 27.07 -10.45
CA VAL A 125 -15.42 26.23 -9.28
C VAL A 125 -14.09 25.99 -8.60
N LEU A 126 -13.98 26.42 -7.35
CA LEU A 126 -12.88 26.02 -6.47
C LEU A 126 -13.33 24.82 -5.66
N LEU A 127 -12.59 23.74 -5.84
CA LEU A 127 -12.66 22.60 -4.96
C LEU A 127 -11.76 22.91 -3.77
N ASN A 128 -12.37 23.42 -2.69
CA ASN A 128 -11.64 23.65 -1.47
C ASN A 128 -11.28 22.28 -0.90
N ARG A 129 -10.00 22.08 -0.64
CA ARG A 129 -9.54 20.86 0.02
C ARG A 129 -10.12 20.89 1.43
N ILE A 130 -11.18 20.12 1.69
CA ILE A 130 -11.51 19.82 3.09
C ILE A 130 -10.33 19.01 3.58
N GLU A 131 -9.69 19.53 4.60
CA GLU A 131 -9.00 18.72 5.59
C GLU A 131 -10.10 17.92 6.30
N VAL A 132 -10.62 16.88 5.66
CA VAL A 132 -11.73 16.07 6.20
C VAL A 132 -11.23 15.58 7.56
N PRO A 133 -11.83 15.97 8.70
CA PRO A 133 -11.38 15.54 10.01
C PRO A 133 -11.72 14.06 10.17
N GLY A 134 -10.89 13.18 9.61
CA GLY A 134 -11.14 11.75 9.52
C GLY A 134 -12.31 11.41 8.60
N ILE A 135 -12.13 10.39 7.76
CA ILE A 135 -13.25 9.70 7.13
C ILE A 135 -14.18 9.21 8.27
N PRO A 136 -15.49 9.54 8.28
CA PRO A 136 -16.39 9.05 9.32
C PRO A 136 -16.28 7.52 9.45
N ASP A 137 -16.13 7.02 10.69
CA ASP A 137 -15.85 5.60 10.98
C ASP A 137 -16.91 4.64 10.39
N ASN A 138 -18.12 5.13 10.13
CA ASN A 138 -19.26 4.39 9.60
C ASN A 138 -19.39 4.44 8.05
N SER A 139 -18.39 4.98 7.36
CA SER A 139 -18.45 5.14 5.91
C SER A 139 -17.97 3.88 5.15
N PRO A 140 -18.61 3.50 4.03
CA PRO A 140 -18.08 2.49 3.10
C PRO A 140 -16.59 2.62 2.76
N GLU A 141 -16.04 3.83 2.71
CA GLU A 141 -14.62 4.08 2.47
C GLU A 141 -13.78 3.72 3.70
N ALA A 142 -14.22 4.06 4.92
CA ALA A 142 -13.59 3.57 6.16
C ALA A 142 -13.61 2.04 6.23
N ALA A 143 -14.74 1.41 5.89
CA ALA A 143 -14.88 -0.04 5.84
C ALA A 143 -13.94 -0.69 4.81
N PHE A 144 -13.76 -0.05 3.65
CA PHE A 144 -12.79 -0.48 2.64
C PHE A 144 -11.36 -0.38 3.16
N LEU A 145 -10.98 0.72 3.80
CA LEU A 145 -9.64 0.90 4.39
C LEU A 145 -9.35 -0.13 5.49
N VAL A 146 -10.33 -0.42 6.35
CA VAL A 146 -10.23 -1.46 7.37
C VAL A 146 -10.06 -2.83 6.72
N SER A 147 -10.86 -3.16 5.70
CA SER A 147 -10.76 -4.45 4.98
C SER A 147 -9.40 -4.60 4.29
N MET A 148 -8.90 -3.54 3.67
CA MET A 148 -7.58 -3.51 3.05
C MET A 148 -6.47 -3.75 4.07
N ARG A 149 -6.53 -3.10 5.24
CA ARG A 149 -5.57 -3.31 6.34
C ARG A 149 -5.55 -4.77 6.78
N TRP A 150 -6.71 -5.40 6.94
CA TRP A 150 -6.80 -6.83 7.28
C TRP A 150 -6.20 -7.72 6.20
N SER A 151 -6.46 -7.46 4.92
CA SER A 151 -5.85 -8.21 3.81
C SER A 151 -4.32 -8.11 3.83
N ILE A 152 -3.76 -6.93 4.11
CA ILE A 152 -2.30 -6.74 4.24
C ILE A 152 -1.76 -7.51 5.45
N LEU A 153 -2.44 -7.44 6.61
CA LEU A 153 -2.02 -8.15 7.82
C LEU A 153 -2.03 -9.66 7.63
N ILE A 154 -3.11 -10.20 7.05
CA ILE A 154 -3.26 -11.63 6.75
C ILE A 154 -2.21 -12.07 5.73
N GLY A 155 -2.05 -11.32 4.63
CA GLY A 155 -1.04 -11.62 3.60
C GLY A 155 0.38 -11.62 4.18
N SER A 156 0.70 -10.65 5.04
CA SER A 156 1.99 -10.57 5.74
C SER A 156 2.20 -11.74 6.69
N ALA A 157 1.16 -12.13 7.44
CA ALA A 157 1.22 -13.27 8.34
C ALA A 157 1.44 -14.59 7.59
N VAL A 158 0.74 -14.80 6.47
CA VAL A 158 0.93 -15.98 5.61
C VAL A 158 2.35 -16.01 5.03
N ALA A 159 2.83 -14.89 4.50
CA ALA A 159 4.20 -14.78 3.97
C ALA A 159 5.25 -15.11 5.04
N LEU A 160 5.07 -14.62 6.27
CA LEU A 160 5.94 -14.94 7.40
C LEU A 160 5.97 -16.44 7.72
N VAL A 161 4.80 -17.09 7.77
CA VAL A 161 4.69 -18.53 8.01
C VAL A 161 5.40 -19.33 6.93
N VAL A 162 5.21 -18.97 5.65
CA VAL A 162 5.88 -19.62 4.52
C VAL A 162 7.40 -19.45 4.61
N ALA A 163 7.88 -18.23 4.91
CA ALA A 163 9.31 -17.97 5.07
C ALA A 163 9.93 -18.80 6.21
N LEU A 164 9.22 -18.95 7.34
CA LEU A 164 9.65 -19.79 8.46
C LEU A 164 9.77 -21.27 8.05
N ILE A 165 8.76 -21.79 7.34
CA ILE A 165 8.76 -23.19 6.88
C ILE A 165 9.94 -23.44 5.94
N VAL A 166 10.13 -22.58 4.94
CA VAL A 166 11.24 -22.69 3.98
C VAL A 166 12.60 -22.56 4.67
N GLY A 167 12.74 -21.60 5.58
CA GLY A 167 13.97 -21.40 6.35
C GLY A 167 14.33 -22.61 7.21
N ILE A 168 13.37 -23.18 7.93
CA ILE A 168 13.57 -24.40 8.73
C ILE A 168 13.93 -25.60 7.84
N PHE A 169 13.27 -25.72 6.68
CA PHE A 169 13.56 -26.79 5.72
C PHE A 169 15.00 -26.70 5.20
N LEU A 170 15.41 -25.55 4.65
CA LEU A 170 16.78 -25.31 4.15
C LEU A 170 17.84 -25.52 5.25
N ALA A 171 17.57 -25.04 6.46
CA ALA A 171 18.49 -25.18 7.58
C ALA A 171 18.77 -26.65 7.90
N ARG A 172 17.73 -27.50 7.85
CA ARG A 172 17.84 -28.94 8.10
C ARG A 172 18.49 -29.67 6.95
N THR A 173 18.18 -29.33 5.69
CA THR A 173 18.72 -30.02 4.52
C THR A 173 20.19 -29.72 4.28
N LEU A 174 20.65 -28.49 4.53
CA LEU A 174 22.07 -28.12 4.32
C LEU A 174 22.93 -28.40 5.54
N THR A 175 22.48 -28.00 6.72
CA THR A 175 23.41 -27.95 7.86
C THR A 175 23.66 -29.30 8.50
N ARG A 176 22.67 -30.19 8.48
CA ARG A 176 22.85 -31.52 9.06
C ARG A 176 23.92 -32.32 8.30
N PRO A 177 23.87 -32.45 6.95
CA PRO A 177 24.95 -33.09 6.19
C PRO A 177 26.30 -32.41 6.37
N LEU A 178 26.36 -31.08 6.33
CA LEU A 178 27.62 -30.34 6.53
C LEU A 178 28.25 -30.58 7.91
N SER A 179 27.43 -30.62 8.96
CA SER A 179 27.90 -30.91 10.31
C SER A 179 28.38 -32.35 10.45
N GLU A 180 27.68 -33.31 9.84
CA GLU A 180 28.08 -34.73 9.82
C GLU A 180 29.40 -34.91 9.06
N LEU A 181 29.54 -34.29 7.88
CA LEU A 181 30.78 -34.30 7.10
C LEU A 181 31.94 -33.70 7.89
N THR A 182 31.73 -32.53 8.48
CA THR A 182 32.75 -31.83 9.28
C THR A 182 33.24 -32.69 10.46
N ALA A 183 32.31 -33.39 11.12
CA ALA A 183 32.65 -34.29 12.22
C ALA A 183 33.46 -35.49 11.72
N ALA A 184 33.05 -36.11 10.61
CA ALA A 184 33.73 -37.25 10.02
C ALA A 184 35.15 -36.88 9.54
N THR A 185 35.30 -35.74 8.87
CA THR A 185 36.62 -35.25 8.43
C THR A 185 37.56 -34.98 9.61
N ARG A 186 37.05 -34.46 10.73
CA ARG A 186 37.88 -34.28 11.95
C ARG A 186 38.33 -35.59 12.56
N ALA A 187 37.48 -36.60 12.59
CA ALA A 187 37.83 -37.92 13.11
C ALA A 187 38.84 -38.63 12.19
N LEU A 188 38.66 -38.53 10.86
CA LEU A 188 39.63 -39.04 9.89
C LEU A 188 41.00 -38.39 10.09
N ALA A 189 41.06 -37.07 10.28
CA ALA A 189 42.30 -36.34 10.57
C ALA A 189 42.97 -36.76 11.90
N GLN A 190 42.24 -37.38 12.82
CA GLN A 190 42.75 -37.94 14.07
C GLN A 190 43.16 -39.42 13.93
N GLY A 191 43.11 -39.98 12.72
CA GLY A 191 43.49 -41.36 12.43
C GLY A 191 42.35 -42.39 12.52
N ALA A 192 41.10 -41.95 12.70
CA ALA A 192 39.95 -42.84 12.65
C ALA A 192 39.55 -43.13 11.19
N LEU A 193 40.23 -44.10 10.57
CA LEU A 193 39.99 -44.54 9.19
C LEU A 193 38.68 -45.35 9.07
N GLY A 194 38.15 -45.47 7.84
CA GLY A 194 36.97 -46.27 7.53
C GLY A 194 35.61 -45.64 7.90
N GLN A 195 35.59 -44.35 8.26
CA GLN A 195 34.35 -43.68 8.62
C GLN A 195 33.56 -43.25 7.37
N GLN A 196 32.25 -43.51 7.35
CA GLN A 196 31.39 -43.10 6.23
C GLN A 196 30.28 -42.15 6.66
N VAL A 197 29.94 -41.21 5.79
CA VAL A 197 28.83 -40.29 5.92
C VAL A 197 27.72 -40.64 4.91
N PRO A 198 26.44 -40.57 5.30
CA PRO A 198 25.35 -40.95 4.40
C PRO A 198 25.17 -39.96 3.25
N VAL A 199 25.14 -40.46 2.01
CA VAL A 199 24.80 -39.68 0.81
C VAL A 199 23.27 -39.52 0.76
N ARG A 200 22.77 -38.30 0.97
CA ARG A 200 21.32 -38.01 1.06
C ARG A 200 20.77 -37.12 -0.05
N SER A 201 21.66 -36.55 -0.86
CA SER A 201 21.30 -35.64 -1.95
C SER A 201 22.03 -36.06 -3.22
N SER A 202 21.48 -35.66 -4.37
CA SER A 202 22.07 -35.85 -5.70
C SER A 202 22.69 -34.55 -6.24
N ASP A 203 23.03 -33.62 -5.35
CA ASP A 203 23.64 -32.32 -5.62
C ASP A 203 25.12 -32.31 -5.19
N GLU A 204 25.71 -31.12 -5.10
CA GLU A 204 27.12 -30.92 -4.70
C GLU A 204 27.41 -31.48 -3.31
N LEU A 205 26.46 -31.48 -2.37
CA LEU A 205 26.65 -32.08 -1.04
C LEU A 205 26.69 -33.61 -1.10
N GLY A 206 25.93 -34.21 -2.01
CA GLY A 206 25.98 -35.64 -2.29
C GLY A 206 27.32 -36.07 -2.88
N GLU A 207 27.83 -35.29 -3.82
CA GLU A 207 29.14 -35.52 -4.44
C GLU A 207 30.29 -35.38 -3.43
N LEU A 208 30.22 -34.38 -2.54
CA LEU A 208 31.16 -34.20 -1.42
C LEU A 208 31.14 -35.40 -0.45
N ALA A 209 29.95 -35.90 -0.10
CA ALA A 209 29.83 -37.07 0.77
C ALA A 209 30.37 -38.35 0.10
N THR A 210 30.11 -38.52 -1.19
CA THR A 210 30.63 -39.65 -1.96
C THR A 210 32.16 -39.61 -2.03
N SER A 211 32.73 -38.44 -2.33
CA SER A 211 34.18 -38.22 -2.41
C SER A 211 34.85 -38.47 -1.06
N PHE A 212 34.26 -37.98 0.03
CA PHE A 212 34.76 -38.24 1.39
C PHE A 212 34.76 -39.74 1.72
N ASN A 213 33.68 -40.45 1.41
CA ASN A 213 33.58 -41.88 1.69
C ASN A 213 34.63 -42.70 0.94
N HIS A 214 34.96 -42.32 -0.30
CA HIS A 214 36.03 -42.95 -1.07
C HIS A 214 37.40 -42.71 -0.42
N MET A 215 37.72 -41.46 -0.09
CA MET A 215 38.98 -41.09 0.57
C MET A 215 39.16 -41.76 1.94
N SER A 216 38.07 -42.01 2.67
CA SER A 216 38.15 -42.65 3.99
C SER A 216 38.26 -44.18 3.92
N ALA A 217 37.97 -44.78 2.77
CA ALA A 217 38.02 -46.23 2.55
C ALA A 217 39.37 -46.72 2.01
N ASP A 218 40.12 -45.83 1.34
CA ASP A 218 41.52 -46.05 0.90
C ASP A 218 42.52 -45.92 2.07
#